data_AF-A0A1V1NW44-F1
#
_entry.id   AF-A0A1V1NW44-F1
#
_cell.length_a   1.000
_cell.length_b   1.000
_cell.length_c   1.000
_cell.angle_alpha   90.00
_cell.angle_beta   90.00
_cell.angle_gamma   90.00
#
_symmetry.space_group_name_H-M   'P 1'
#
loop_
_entity.id
_entity.type
_entity.pdbx_description
1 polymer ?
#
loop_
_entity_poly.entity_id
_entity_poly.type
_entity_poly.pdbx_seq_one_letter_code
_entity_poly.pdbx_strand_id
1 'polypeptide(L)'
;MPNTKLIYIVRDPIERIISHYVHRCFMAKEHRKISEAFSDIKYICVSQYYMQLKQFLKYFPRYHILIITSEDLKNNRLQTLQKVFKFLDVDDTFYSSRFFTSWHLSKYKRRKTRMGLRFEKKYFPFIKKSLIYSLLK
;
A
#
# COMPACT_ATOMS: atom_id res chain seq x y z
N MET A 1 23.36 7.05 -9.78
CA MET A 1 22.50 7.70 -10.79
C MET A 1 22.23 9.12 -10.33
N PRO A 2 22.85 10.15 -10.93
CA PRO A 2 22.83 11.52 -10.41
C PRO A 2 21.47 12.25 -10.52
N ASN A 3 20.57 11.82 -11.43
CA ASN A 3 19.30 12.51 -11.71
C ASN A 3 18.04 11.75 -11.27
N THR A 4 18.18 10.74 -10.39
CA THR A 4 17.03 9.94 -9.96
C THR A 4 16.09 10.77 -9.08
N LYS A 5 14.81 10.79 -9.45
CA LYS A 5 13.71 11.39 -8.68
C LYS A 5 13.00 10.32 -7.86
N LEU A 6 12.63 10.63 -6.62
CA LEU A 6 11.93 9.74 -5.70
C LEU A 6 10.51 10.23 -5.45
N ILE A 7 9.54 9.33 -5.56
CA ILE A 7 8.16 9.58 -5.14
C ILE A 7 7.89 8.72 -3.92
N TYR A 8 7.55 9.36 -2.80
CA TYR A 8 7.27 8.72 -1.53
C TYR A 8 5.80 8.91 -1.16
N ILE A 9 5.06 7.80 -1.11
CA ILE A 9 3.63 7.79 -0.81
C ILE A 9 3.43 7.48 0.66
N VAL A 10 2.88 8.44 1.40
CA VAL A 10 2.49 8.26 2.80
C VAL A 10 0.98 8.04 2.92
N ARG A 11 0.55 7.71 4.13
CA ARG A 11 -0.87 7.56 4.50
C ARG A 11 -1.00 7.98 5.96
N ASP A 12 -2.20 8.30 6.43
CA ASP A 12 -2.45 8.39 7.87
C ASP A 12 -1.78 7.19 8.61
N PRO A 13 -0.93 7.46 9.62
CA PRO A 13 -0.10 6.43 10.23
C PRO A 13 -0.92 5.36 10.95
N ILE A 14 -2.08 5.70 11.51
CA ILE A 14 -2.96 4.76 12.21
C ILE A 14 -3.66 3.85 11.20
N GLU A 15 -4.24 4.45 10.17
CA GLU A 15 -4.85 3.75 9.04
C GLU A 15 -3.87 2.80 8.35
N ARG A 16 -2.62 3.24 8.19
CA ARG A 16 -1.53 2.42 7.64
C ARG A 16 -1.22 1.22 8.54
N ILE A 17 -1.16 1.41 9.86
CA ILE A 17 -0.94 0.34 10.85
C ILE A 17 -2.03 -0.72 10.78
N ILE A 18 -3.29 -0.27 10.82
CA ILE A 18 -4.45 -1.16 10.73
C ILE A 18 -4.42 -1.94 9.42
N SER A 19 -4.17 -1.26 8.29
CA SER A 19 -4.11 -1.89 6.97
C SER A 19 -3.04 -2.99 6.88
N HIS A 20 -1.87 -2.76 7.47
CA HIS A 20 -0.80 -3.75 7.53
C HIS A 20 -1.15 -4.95 8.41
N TYR A 21 -1.77 -4.72 9.56
CA TYR A 21 -2.27 -5.79 10.42
C TYR A 21 -3.29 -6.67 9.70
N VAL A 22 -4.28 -6.05 9.04
CA VAL A 22 -5.27 -6.76 8.22
C VAL A 22 -4.59 -7.56 7.11
N HIS A 23 -3.60 -6.97 6.43
CA HIS A 23 -2.86 -7.67 5.37
C HIS A 23 -2.09 -8.89 5.90
N ARG A 24 -1.42 -8.77 7.05
CA ARG A 24 -0.70 -9.89 7.67
C ARG A 24 -1.65 -10.99 8.15
N CYS A 25 -2.80 -10.63 8.70
CA CYS A 25 -3.85 -11.59 9.04
C CYS A 25 -4.37 -12.33 7.80
N PHE A 26 -4.61 -11.61 6.71
CA PHE A 26 -5.05 -12.20 5.43
C PHE A 26 -4.01 -13.16 4.84
N MET A 27 -2.73 -12.87 5.03
CA MET A 27 -1.60 -13.73 4.62
C MET A 27 -1.28 -14.84 5.64
N ALA A 28 -2.07 -14.99 6.71
CA ALA A 28 -1.81 -15.93 7.81
C ALA A 28 -0.40 -15.78 8.41
N LYS A 29 0.11 -14.54 8.46
CA LYS A 29 1.39 -14.14 9.09
C LYS A 29 1.19 -13.37 10.40
N GLU A 30 -0.06 -13.23 10.84
CA GLU A 30 -0.45 -12.64 12.12
C GLU A 30 -1.72 -13.31 12.62
N HIS A 31 -1.70 -13.73 13.88
CA HIS A 31 -2.77 -14.50 14.52
C HIS A 31 -3.27 -13.84 15.81
N ARG A 32 -2.46 -12.97 16.41
CA ARG A 32 -2.77 -12.22 17.65
C ARG A 32 -3.96 -11.29 17.46
N LYS A 33 -4.51 -10.77 18.56
CA LYS A 33 -5.48 -9.67 18.52
C LYS A 33 -4.78 -8.36 18.15
N ILE A 34 -5.54 -7.37 17.71
CA ILE A 34 -4.99 -6.07 17.29
C ILE A 34 -4.27 -5.35 18.46
N SER A 35 -4.83 -5.42 19.67
CA SER A 35 -4.24 -4.84 20.88
C SER A 35 -2.88 -5.44 21.22
N GLU A 36 -2.74 -6.76 21.12
CA GLU A 36 -1.49 -7.49 21.35
C GLU A 36 -0.46 -7.23 20.24
N ALA A 37 -0.92 -7.17 18.99
CA ALA A 37 -0.04 -6.95 17.84
C ALA A 37 0.53 -5.53 17.84
N PHE A 38 -0.23 -4.53 18.28
CA PHE A 38 0.20 -3.12 18.25
C PHE A 38 1.26 -2.80 19.29
N SER A 39 1.43 -3.63 20.32
CA SER A 39 2.57 -3.53 21.25
C SER A 39 3.91 -3.89 20.58
N ASP A 40 3.90 -4.57 19.43
CA ASP A 40 5.10 -4.83 18.64
C ASP A 40 5.51 -3.57 17.85
N ILE A 41 6.66 -3.02 18.19
CA ILE A 41 7.23 -1.80 17.58
C ILE A 41 7.31 -1.88 16.05
N LYS A 42 7.42 -3.09 15.47
CA LYS A 42 7.45 -3.29 14.01
C LYS A 42 6.20 -2.77 13.32
N TYR A 43 5.05 -2.76 13.98
CA TYR A 43 3.84 -2.18 13.43
C TYR A 43 3.91 -0.66 13.36
N ILE A 44 4.57 -0.01 14.32
CA ILE A 44 4.73 1.44 14.41
C ILE A 44 5.84 1.93 13.48
N CYS A 45 7.00 1.25 13.43
CA CYS A 45 8.18 1.66 12.66
C CYS A 45 7.87 1.95 11.18
N VAL A 46 7.00 1.15 10.58
CA VAL A 46 6.60 1.30 9.17
C VAL A 46 5.77 2.56 8.90
N SER A 47 5.20 3.19 9.93
CA SER A 47 4.53 4.51 9.87
C SER A 47 5.45 5.68 10.29
N GLN A 48 6.70 5.43 10.70
CA GLN A 48 7.65 6.48 11.06
C GLN A 48 8.31 7.09 9.81
N TYR A 49 7.52 7.77 9.00
CA TYR A 49 7.92 8.25 7.68
C TYR A 49 9.14 9.18 7.70
N TYR A 50 9.20 10.09 8.67
CA TYR A 50 10.33 11.01 8.80
C TYR A 50 11.66 10.27 9.04
N MET A 51 11.65 9.23 9.87
CA MET A 51 12.86 8.43 10.15
C MET A 51 13.38 7.73 8.90
N GLN A 52 12.46 7.25 8.05
CA GLN A 52 12.79 6.63 6.77
C GLN A 52 13.30 7.67 5.77
N LEU A 53 12.56 8.78 5.59
CA LEU A 53 12.92 9.88 4.68
C LEU A 53 14.27 10.52 5.02
N LYS A 54 14.60 10.65 6.31
CA LYS A 54 15.89 11.18 6.77
C LYS A 54 17.08 10.40 6.20
N GLN A 55 16.94 9.10 5.94
CA GLN A 55 18.01 8.31 5.32
C GLN A 55 18.20 8.65 3.84
N PHE A 56 17.12 8.91 3.11
CA PHE A 56 17.18 9.31 1.71
C PHE A 56 17.70 10.74 1.54
N LEU A 57 17.34 11.65 2.45
CA LEU A 57 17.83 13.04 2.44
C LEU A 57 19.35 13.18 2.58
N LYS A 58 20.07 12.13 3.01
CA LYS A 58 21.54 12.10 3.01
C LYS A 58 22.15 12.02 1.60
N TYR A 59 21.38 11.53 0.63
CA TYR A 59 21.85 11.23 -0.72
C TYR A 59 21.07 11.96 -1.82
N PHE A 60 19.82 12.32 -1.54
CA PHE A 60 18.93 13.01 -2.47
C PHE A 60 18.62 14.40 -1.94
N PRO A 61 18.79 15.45 -2.75
CA PRO A 61 18.35 16.77 -2.34
C PRO A 61 16.82 16.80 -2.20
N ARG A 62 16.30 17.67 -1.33
CA ARG A 62 14.87 17.74 -1.01
C ARG A 62 13.97 17.89 -2.24
N TYR A 63 14.43 18.62 -3.26
CA TYR A 63 13.68 18.86 -4.50
C TYR A 63 13.62 17.64 -5.44
N HIS A 64 14.45 16.60 -5.23
CA HIS A 64 14.36 15.29 -5.90
C HIS A 64 13.42 14.31 -5.19
N ILE A 65 12.70 14.75 -4.15
CA ILE A 65 11.76 13.90 -3.40
C ILE A 65 10.38 14.56 -3.42
N LEU A 66 9.43 13.92 -4.11
CA LEU A 66 8.02 14.26 -4.01
C LEU A 66 7.35 13.38 -2.95
N ILE A 67 6.70 14.01 -1.99
CA ILE A 67 5.89 13.32 -0.98
C ILE A 67 4.42 13.56 -1.31
N ILE A 68 3.65 12.49 -1.46
CA ILE A 68 2.20 12.55 -1.68
C ILE A 68 1.48 11.63 -0.69
N THR A 69 0.20 11.88 -0.46
CA THR A 69 -0.63 11.03 0.39
C THR A 69 -1.42 10.02 -0.44
N SER A 70 -1.68 8.86 0.14
CA SER A 70 -2.56 7.84 -0.46
C SER A 70 -4.00 8.36 -0.56
N GLU A 71 -4.40 9.21 0.38
CA GLU A 71 -5.68 9.90 0.44
C GLU A 71 -5.86 10.84 -0.75
N ASP A 72 -4.87 11.68 -1.06
CA ASP A 72 -4.88 12.55 -2.24
C ASP A 72 -4.89 11.74 -3.53
N LEU A 73 -4.07 10.69 -3.62
CA LEU A 73 -4.07 9.81 -4.80
C LEU A 73 -5.41 9.10 -4.98
N LYS A 74 -6.17 8.90 -3.90
CA LYS A 74 -7.51 8.29 -3.93
C LYS A 74 -8.62 9.29 -4.27
N ASN A 75 -8.63 10.42 -3.57
CA ASN A 75 -9.74 11.38 -3.54
C ASN A 75 -9.54 12.52 -4.54
N ASN A 76 -8.28 12.94 -4.77
CA ASN A 76 -7.86 14.05 -5.63
C ASN A 76 -6.96 13.54 -6.76
N ARG A 77 -7.38 12.43 -7.40
CA ARG A 77 -6.48 11.61 -8.23
C ARG A 77 -5.88 12.38 -9.41
N LEU A 78 -6.69 13.11 -10.18
CA LEU A 78 -6.20 13.85 -11.34
C LEU A 78 -5.20 14.92 -10.92
N GLN A 79 -5.54 15.73 -9.91
CA GLN A 79 -4.67 16.79 -9.40
C GLN A 79 -3.35 16.21 -8.83
N THR A 80 -3.42 15.05 -8.19
CA THR A 80 -2.24 14.37 -7.63
C THR A 80 -1.34 13.80 -8.72
N LEU A 81 -1.93 13.21 -9.77
CA LEU A 81 -1.18 12.72 -10.92
C LEU A 81 -0.53 13.87 -11.69
N GLN A 82 -1.22 15.00 -11.86
CA GLN A 82 -0.63 16.21 -12.44
C GLN A 82 0.60 16.69 -11.66
N LYS A 83 0.55 16.69 -10.33
CA LYS A 83 1.71 17.00 -9.48
C LYS A 83 2.87 16.01 -9.72
N VAL A 84 2.56 14.72 -9.87
CA VAL A 84 3.55 13.69 -10.18
C VAL A 84 4.16 13.91 -11.56
N PHE A 85 3.36 14.23 -12.57
CA PHE A 85 3.83 14.48 -13.94
C PHE A 85 4.73 15.71 -14.02
N LYS A 86 4.31 16.84 -13.41
CA LYS A 86 5.16 18.03 -13.24
C LYS A 86 6.47 17.70 -12.56
N PHE A 87 6.42 16.92 -11.48
CA PHE A 87 7.61 16.52 -10.76
C PHE A 87 8.55 15.64 -11.61
N LEU A 88 8.01 14.83 -12.51
CA LEU A 88 8.79 13.97 -13.40
C LEU A 88 9.25 14.68 -14.69
N ASP A 89 8.92 15.96 -14.88
CA ASP A 89 9.14 16.73 -16.11
C ASP A 89 8.55 16.06 -17.36
N VAL A 90 7.34 15.50 -17.23
CA VAL A 90 6.56 14.95 -18.35
C VAL A 90 5.28 15.75 -18.57
N ASP A 91 4.60 15.49 -19.69
CA ASP A 91 3.31 16.13 -20.00
C ASP A 91 2.29 15.97 -18.87
N ASP A 92 1.99 17.08 -18.19
CA ASP A 92 1.06 17.14 -17.07
C ASP A 92 -0.41 17.28 -17.51
N THR A 93 -0.65 17.36 -18.83
CA THR A 93 -2.00 17.34 -19.42
C THR A 93 -2.45 15.94 -19.82
N PHE A 94 -1.54 14.94 -19.76
CA PHE A 94 -1.84 13.56 -20.12
C PHE A 94 -3.00 13.00 -19.29
N TYR A 95 -3.99 12.43 -19.98
CA TYR A 95 -5.19 11.86 -19.39
C TYR A 95 -5.46 10.45 -19.90
N SER A 96 -5.92 9.57 -18.99
CA SER A 96 -6.42 8.25 -19.34
C SER A 96 -7.60 7.88 -18.46
N SER A 97 -8.65 7.30 -19.06
CA SER A 97 -9.81 6.75 -18.33
C SER A 97 -9.42 5.65 -17.32
N ARG A 98 -8.26 5.01 -17.52
CA ARG A 98 -7.71 3.97 -16.63
C ARG A 98 -7.35 4.50 -15.24
N PHE A 99 -7.18 5.80 -15.06
CA PHE A 99 -6.85 6.39 -13.76
C PHE A 99 -7.91 6.06 -12.70
N PHE A 100 -9.17 5.87 -13.09
CA PHE A 100 -10.26 5.58 -12.15
C PHE A 100 -10.41 4.09 -11.82
N THR A 101 -9.62 3.21 -12.44
CA THR A 101 -9.66 1.78 -12.13
C THR A 101 -8.98 1.51 -10.79
N SER A 102 -9.75 0.98 -9.83
CA SER A 102 -9.24 0.62 -8.51
C SER A 102 -8.80 -0.84 -8.46
N TRP A 103 -7.54 -1.07 -8.11
CA TRP A 103 -6.97 -2.40 -7.92
C TRP A 103 -6.78 -2.71 -6.44
N HIS A 104 -6.78 -4.00 -6.08
CA HIS A 104 -6.44 -4.48 -4.72
C HIS A 104 -7.29 -3.90 -3.57
N LEU A 105 -8.59 -3.73 -3.79
CA LEU A 105 -9.54 -3.27 -2.77
C LEU A 105 -9.48 -4.17 -1.51
N SER A 106 -9.23 -3.55 -0.36
CA SER A 106 -9.17 -4.22 0.94
C SER A 106 -10.53 -4.78 1.40
N LYS A 107 -11.64 -4.40 0.74
CA LYS A 107 -13.01 -4.84 1.05
C LYS A 107 -13.15 -6.37 1.15
N TYR A 108 -12.33 -7.11 0.39
CA TYR A 108 -12.39 -8.57 0.31
C TYR A 108 -11.37 -9.28 1.23
N LYS A 109 -10.54 -8.54 1.98
CA LYS A 109 -9.56 -9.15 2.88
C LYS A 109 -10.28 -9.62 4.15
N ARG A 110 -10.36 -10.94 4.32
CA ARG A 110 -10.89 -11.59 5.53
C ARG A 110 -9.79 -12.42 6.19
N ARG A 111 -9.79 -12.49 7.54
CA ARG A 111 -8.92 -13.43 8.25
C ARG A 111 -9.38 -14.84 7.87
N LYS A 112 -8.46 -15.66 7.34
CA LYS A 112 -8.77 -17.04 6.95
C LYS A 112 -8.98 -17.90 8.20
N THR A 113 -10.03 -18.71 8.20
CA THR A 113 -10.25 -19.71 9.25
C THR A 113 -9.30 -20.89 9.07
N ARG A 114 -9.18 -21.77 10.07
CA ARG A 114 -8.39 -23.01 9.96
C ARG A 114 -8.83 -23.86 8.76
N MET A 115 -10.14 -23.97 8.53
CA MET A 115 -10.71 -24.63 7.36
C MET A 115 -10.34 -23.92 6.06
N GLY A 116 -10.45 -22.58 6.02
CA GLY A 116 -10.07 -21.79 4.85
C GLY A 116 -8.60 -21.96 4.46
N LEU A 117 -7.69 -22.05 5.44
CA LEU A 117 -6.27 -22.33 5.20
C LEU A 117 -6.03 -23.74 4.68
N ARG A 118 -6.76 -24.74 5.19
CA ARG A 118 -6.66 -26.13 4.73
C ARG A 118 -7.17 -26.27 3.30
N PHE A 119 -8.28 -25.59 2.98
CA PHE A 119 -8.82 -25.52 1.63
C PHE A 119 -7.83 -24.87 0.67
N GLU A 120 -7.26 -23.72 1.04
CA GLU A 120 -6.24 -23.05 0.23
C GLU A 120 -5.05 -23.98 -0.02
N LYS A 121 -4.42 -24.55 1.01
CA LYS A 121 -3.27 -25.45 0.80
C LYS A 121 -3.58 -26.64 -0.12
N LYS A 122 -4.81 -27.19 -0.05
CA LYS A 122 -5.23 -28.36 -0.81
C LYS A 122 -5.59 -28.05 -2.27
N TYR A 123 -6.17 -26.89 -2.54
CA TYR A 123 -6.77 -26.57 -3.85
C TYR A 123 -6.10 -25.39 -4.58
N PHE A 124 -5.30 -24.58 -3.89
CA PHE A 124 -4.64 -23.40 -4.47
C PHE A 124 -3.54 -23.69 -5.52
N PRO A 125 -2.84 -24.84 -5.53
CA PRO A 125 -1.96 -25.17 -6.66
C PRO A 125 -2.71 -25.26 -8.00
N PHE A 126 -4.04 -25.44 -7.97
CA PHE A 126 -4.86 -25.75 -9.13
C PHE A 126 -5.83 -24.63 -9.53
N ILE A 127 -5.90 -23.52 -8.78
CA ILE A 127 -6.88 -22.44 -9.00
C ILE A 127 -6.16 -21.09 -9.15
N LYS A 128 -6.41 -20.37 -10.26
CA LYS A 128 -5.90 -19.00 -10.48
C LYS A 128 -6.31 -18.09 -9.32
N LYS A 129 -5.36 -17.34 -8.76
CA LYS A 129 -5.55 -16.38 -7.66
C LYS A 129 -6.77 -15.46 -7.84
N SER A 130 -7.07 -15.06 -9.08
CA SER A 130 -8.21 -14.18 -9.40
C SER A 130 -9.58 -14.81 -9.17
N LEU A 131 -9.73 -16.13 -9.33
CA LEU A 131 -11.00 -16.86 -9.18
C LEU A 131 -11.41 -17.02 -7.71
N ILE A 132 -10.43 -17.13 -6.81
CA ILE A 132 -10.69 -17.35 -5.37
C ILE A 132 -11.26 -16.09 -4.72
N TYR A 133 -10.81 -14.92 -5.16
CA TYR A 133 -11.36 -13.65 -4.65
C TYR A 133 -12.79 -13.38 -5.15
N SER A 134 -13.22 -13.96 -6.28
CA SER A 134 -14.61 -13.85 -6.74
C SER A 134 -15.55 -14.85 -6.09
N LEU A 135 -15.07 -16.01 -5.64
CA LEU A 135 -15.86 -17.06 -4.98
C LEU A 135 -16.14 -16.78 -3.48
N LEU A 136 -15.50 -15.76 -2.91
CA LEU A 136 -15.76 -15.28 -1.54
C LEU A 136 -16.73 -14.08 -1.51
N LYS A 137 -17.47 -13.84 -2.60
CA LYS A 137 -18.58 -12.88 -2.66
C LYS A 137 -19.85 -13.46 -2.04
#